data_AF-A0A2T3KJS7-F1
#
_entry.id   AF-A0A2T3KJS7-F1
#
_cell.length_a   1.000
_cell.length_b   1.000
_cell.length_c   1.000
_cell.angle_alpha   90.00
_cell.angle_beta   90.00
_cell.angle_gamma   90.00
#
_symmetry.space_group_name_H-M   'P 1'
#
loop_
_entity.id
_entity.type
_entity.pdbx_description
1 polymer ?
#
loop_
_entity_poly.entity_id
_entity_poly.type
_entity_poly.pdbx_seq_one_letter_code
_entity_poly.pdbx_strand_id
1 'polypeptide(L)'
;MELSWSKSHRISDLLDNFLTVDFEWPPESNGVYVVTLNPWDYYPDSSSVPLYFGGTTGNSARFCTRIGDLLADMFGFFGERTGHHSGGQSLYWWCQENQVNPKNLYLGWADFSSSSCSRCAEIFVANMLVPKWKEKGDTKLLNKNRPPKCVIHNASVR
;
A
#
# COMPACT_ATOMS: atom_id res chain seq x y z
N MET A 1 16.55 8.71 2.11
CA MET A 1 15.59 8.21 1.12
C MET A 1 14.51 9.27 0.99
N GLU A 2 14.17 9.61 -0.24
CA GLU A 2 13.17 10.62 -0.56
C GLU A 2 12.05 9.91 -1.33
N LEU A 3 10.81 10.19 -0.95
CA LEU A 3 9.60 9.62 -1.54
C LEU A 3 8.80 10.78 -2.17
N SER A 4 8.43 10.65 -3.44
CA SER A 4 7.51 11.60 -4.08
C SER A 4 6.10 11.02 -4.00
N TRP A 5 5.27 11.56 -3.11
CA TRP A 5 3.92 11.07 -2.86
C TRP A 5 2.90 11.64 -3.84
N SER A 6 1.99 10.79 -4.28
CA SER A 6 0.69 11.19 -4.82
C SER A 6 -0.23 11.64 -3.68
N LYS A 7 -1.26 12.43 -4.04
CA LYS A 7 -2.47 12.48 -3.22
C LYS A 7 -3.11 11.09 -3.17
N SER A 8 -3.94 10.86 -2.17
CA SER A 8 -4.77 9.67 -2.14
C SER A 8 -5.92 9.79 -3.14
N HIS A 9 -6.28 8.66 -3.74
CA HIS A 9 -7.43 8.54 -4.63
C HIS A 9 -8.45 7.61 -3.99
N ARG A 10 -9.72 8.00 -4.00
CA ARG A 10 -10.77 7.07 -3.60
C ARG A 10 -10.79 5.92 -4.60
N ILE A 11 -10.92 4.70 -4.11
CA ILE A 11 -10.84 3.51 -4.97
C ILE A 11 -11.97 3.49 -6.01
N SER A 12 -13.16 4.02 -5.70
CA SER A 12 -14.19 4.26 -6.73
C SER A 12 -13.66 5.10 -7.88
N ASP A 13 -13.02 6.22 -7.57
CA ASP A 13 -12.61 7.21 -8.57
C ASP A 13 -11.50 6.64 -9.45
N LEU A 14 -10.57 5.89 -8.88
CA LEU A 14 -9.54 5.16 -9.64
C LEU A 14 -10.17 4.12 -10.57
N LEU A 15 -11.16 3.37 -10.09
CA LEU A 15 -11.86 2.36 -10.89
C LEU A 15 -12.84 2.94 -11.91
N ASP A 16 -13.28 4.18 -11.75
CA ASP A 16 -14.13 4.86 -12.74
C ASP A 16 -13.30 5.53 -13.84
N ASN A 17 -11.98 5.70 -13.61
CA ASN A 17 -11.08 6.42 -14.51
C ASN A 17 -10.06 5.55 -15.26
N PHE A 18 -10.19 4.21 -15.29
CA PHE A 18 -9.20 3.29 -15.90
C PHE A 18 -8.90 3.48 -17.40
N LEU A 19 -9.71 4.27 -18.12
CA LEU A 19 -9.47 4.65 -19.52
C LEU A 19 -9.13 6.13 -19.69
N THR A 20 -9.04 6.88 -18.60
CA THR A 20 -8.73 8.31 -18.60
C THR A 20 -7.22 8.51 -18.70
N VAL A 21 -6.78 9.08 -19.82
CA VAL A 21 -5.35 9.32 -20.12
C VAL A 21 -4.70 10.27 -19.10
N ASP A 22 -5.44 11.29 -18.66
CA ASP A 22 -4.92 12.34 -17.75
C ASP A 22 -5.14 12.02 -16.27
N PHE A 23 -5.57 10.79 -15.93
CA PHE A 23 -5.68 10.38 -14.53
C PHE A 23 -4.30 10.07 -13.96
N GLU A 24 -4.07 10.43 -12.70
CA GLU A 24 -2.81 10.12 -12.03
C GLU A 24 -2.72 8.60 -11.78
N TRP A 25 -1.74 7.94 -12.42
CA TRP A 25 -1.54 6.49 -12.32
C TRP A 25 -0.34 6.15 -11.44
N PRO A 26 -0.34 4.96 -10.79
CA PRO A 26 0.83 4.47 -10.09
C PRO A 26 2.04 4.31 -11.03
N PRO A 27 3.26 4.55 -10.56
CA PRO A 27 4.47 4.38 -11.36
C PRO A 27 4.60 2.93 -11.86
N GLU A 28 5.18 2.75 -13.05
CA GLU A 28 5.33 1.42 -13.64
C GLU A 28 6.29 0.52 -12.84
N SER A 29 7.37 1.11 -12.32
CA SER A 29 8.54 0.36 -11.83
C SER A 29 8.63 0.27 -10.31
N ASN A 30 9.05 1.35 -9.66
CA ASN A 30 9.35 1.41 -8.24
C ASN A 30 8.32 2.28 -7.52
N GLY A 31 7.70 1.70 -6.51
CA GLY A 31 6.84 2.47 -5.62
C GLY A 31 6.53 1.77 -4.32
N VAL A 32 5.95 2.55 -3.43
CA VAL A 32 5.24 2.12 -2.24
C VAL A 32 3.81 2.64 -2.32
N TYR A 33 2.86 1.92 -1.75
CA TYR A 33 1.48 2.38 -1.64
C TYR A 33 0.98 2.24 -0.22
N VAL A 34 -0.04 3.02 0.11
CA VAL A 34 -0.77 2.97 1.38
C VAL A 34 -2.26 2.96 1.08
N VAL A 35 -3.00 2.13 1.81
CA VAL A 35 -4.46 2.07 1.83
C VAL A 35 -4.93 2.64 3.16
N THR A 36 -5.87 3.57 3.12
CA THR A 36 -6.37 4.32 4.28
C THR A 36 -7.89 4.41 4.30
N LEU A 37 -8.46 4.82 5.44
CA LEU A 37 -9.90 5.11 5.55
C LEU A 37 -10.25 6.53 5.14
N ASN A 38 -9.36 7.49 5.40
CA ASN A 38 -9.55 8.90 5.10
C ASN A 38 -8.52 9.34 4.04
N PRO A 39 -8.85 10.38 3.24
CA PRO A 39 -7.94 10.90 2.23
C PRO A 39 -6.73 11.63 2.83
N TRP A 40 -5.71 11.83 2.00
CA TRP A 40 -4.61 12.76 2.21
C TRP A 40 -4.24 13.47 0.90
N ASP A 41 -3.66 14.67 0.99
CA ASP A 41 -3.22 15.44 -0.18
C ASP A 41 -1.71 15.32 -0.45
N TYR A 42 -0.89 15.18 0.60
CA TYR A 42 0.57 15.23 0.49
C TYR A 42 1.26 13.92 0.89
N TYR A 43 0.96 13.37 2.05
CA TYR A 43 1.49 12.08 2.49
C TYR A 43 0.54 11.46 3.52
N PRO A 44 0.51 10.13 3.66
CA PRO A 44 -0.33 9.49 4.67
C PRO A 44 0.25 9.69 6.07
N ASP A 45 -0.63 10.05 7.00
CA ASP A 45 -0.31 10.19 8.42
C ASP A 45 -1.39 9.52 9.28
N SER A 46 -1.36 9.73 10.60
CA SER A 46 -2.35 9.16 11.52
C SER A 46 -3.78 9.63 11.25
N SER A 47 -3.98 10.82 10.67
CA SER A 47 -5.31 11.37 10.35
C SER A 47 -5.96 10.65 9.16
N SER A 48 -5.14 10.16 8.23
CA SER A 48 -5.60 9.31 7.12
C SER A 48 -6.13 7.95 7.60
N VAL A 49 -5.75 7.50 8.80
CA VAL A 49 -6.04 6.18 9.38
C VAL A 49 -5.57 5.05 8.45
N PRO A 50 -4.26 4.77 8.44
CA PRO A 50 -3.65 3.74 7.61
C PRO A 50 -4.13 2.33 7.97
N LEU A 51 -4.53 1.58 6.96
CA LEU A 51 -4.95 0.17 7.07
C LEU A 51 -3.88 -0.77 6.54
N TYR A 52 -3.21 -0.44 5.44
CA TYR A 52 -2.22 -1.32 4.86
C TYR A 52 -1.19 -0.53 4.06
N PHE A 53 0.05 -1.00 4.03
CA PHE A 53 1.06 -0.50 3.10
C PHE A 53 1.80 -1.64 2.41
N GLY A 54 2.32 -1.38 1.23
CA GLY A 54 3.15 -2.33 0.49
C GLY A 54 4.03 -1.60 -0.52
N GLY A 55 4.85 -2.35 -1.23
CA GLY A 55 5.71 -1.78 -2.26
C GLY A 55 6.17 -2.81 -3.26
N THR A 56 7.02 -2.40 -4.20
CA THR A 56 7.67 -3.31 -5.14
C THR A 56 8.44 -4.39 -4.37
N THR A 57 8.19 -5.66 -4.70
CA THR A 57 8.91 -6.80 -4.11
C THR A 57 9.68 -7.56 -5.18
N GLY A 58 10.93 -7.91 -4.89
CA GLY A 58 11.78 -8.69 -5.79
C GLY A 58 12.43 -7.84 -6.89
N ASN A 59 12.99 -8.50 -7.90
CA ASN A 59 13.78 -7.86 -8.96
C ASN A 59 12.94 -7.37 -10.16
N SER A 60 11.61 -7.52 -10.14
CA SER A 60 10.75 -7.14 -11.27
C SER A 60 10.04 -5.81 -11.02
N ALA A 61 10.23 -4.86 -11.93
CA ALA A 61 9.51 -3.59 -12.02
C ALA A 61 8.04 -3.82 -12.41
N ARG A 62 7.20 -4.18 -11.44
CA ARG A 62 5.77 -4.52 -11.62
C ARG A 62 4.88 -3.83 -10.60
N PHE A 63 5.18 -2.57 -10.25
CA PHE A 63 4.47 -1.87 -9.19
C PHE A 63 3.00 -1.64 -9.54
N CYS A 64 2.72 -1.14 -10.74
CA CYS A 64 1.35 -0.94 -11.22
C CYS A 64 0.56 -2.26 -11.25
N THR A 65 1.14 -3.36 -11.77
CA THR A 65 0.51 -4.70 -11.73
C THR A 65 0.18 -5.14 -10.31
N ARG A 66 1.09 -4.88 -9.35
CA ARG A 66 0.87 -5.23 -7.94
C ARG A 66 -0.30 -4.46 -7.34
N ILE A 67 -0.52 -3.21 -7.74
CA ILE A 67 -1.72 -2.45 -7.34
C ILE A 67 -2.97 -3.07 -7.96
N GLY A 68 -2.90 -3.51 -9.22
CA GLY A 68 -3.97 -4.30 -9.83
C GLY A 68 -4.31 -5.57 -9.03
N ASP A 69 -3.29 -6.35 -8.64
CA ASP A 69 -3.46 -7.56 -7.82
C ASP A 69 -4.04 -7.23 -6.43
N LEU A 70 -3.59 -6.13 -5.81
CA LEU A 70 -4.13 -5.63 -4.54
C LEU A 70 -5.63 -5.34 -4.67
N LEU A 71 -6.03 -4.61 -5.71
CA LEU A 71 -7.42 -4.25 -5.95
C LEU A 71 -8.26 -5.51 -6.21
N ALA A 72 -7.81 -6.40 -7.11
CA ALA A 72 -8.51 -7.65 -7.40
C ALA A 72 -8.79 -8.46 -6.12
N ASP A 73 -7.76 -8.69 -5.30
CA ASP A 73 -7.92 -9.45 -4.05
C ASP A 73 -8.79 -8.71 -3.03
N MET A 74 -8.70 -7.38 -2.94
CA MET A 74 -9.52 -6.57 -2.04
C MET A 74 -11.01 -6.57 -2.42
N PHE A 75 -11.34 -6.79 -3.68
CA PHE A 75 -12.71 -6.97 -4.18
C PHE A 75 -13.19 -8.43 -4.14
N GLY A 76 -12.41 -9.35 -3.58
CA GLY A 76 -12.81 -10.74 -3.42
C GLY A 76 -12.51 -11.64 -4.64
N PHE A 77 -11.71 -11.17 -5.60
CA PHE A 77 -11.31 -11.97 -6.77
C PHE A 77 -10.14 -12.93 -6.47
N PHE A 78 -10.27 -13.71 -5.39
CA PHE A 78 -9.30 -14.71 -4.96
C PHE A 78 -9.97 -16.04 -4.60
N GLY A 79 -9.20 -17.13 -4.56
CA GLY A 79 -9.67 -18.47 -4.27
C GLY A 79 -8.52 -19.46 -4.14
N GLU A 80 -8.79 -20.76 -4.27
CA GLU A 80 -7.76 -21.79 -4.09
C GLU A 80 -6.58 -21.67 -5.09
N ARG A 81 -6.84 -21.13 -6.29
CA ARG A 81 -5.87 -21.06 -7.40
C ARG A 81 -5.62 -19.65 -7.92
N THR A 82 -6.27 -18.64 -7.36
CA THR A 82 -6.26 -17.25 -7.84
C THR A 82 -6.14 -16.30 -6.66
N GLY A 83 -5.55 -15.13 -6.89
CA GLY A 83 -5.31 -14.12 -5.85
C GLY A 83 -4.13 -14.47 -4.96
N HIS A 84 -3.06 -13.69 -5.11
CA HIS A 84 -1.79 -13.91 -4.41
C HIS A 84 -1.33 -12.68 -3.64
N HIS A 85 -2.17 -11.65 -3.57
CA HIS A 85 -1.87 -10.43 -2.86
C HIS A 85 -2.39 -10.50 -1.42
N SER A 86 -1.57 -11.06 -0.53
CA SER A 86 -1.93 -11.23 0.89
C SER A 86 -2.48 -9.95 1.57
N GLY A 87 -2.01 -8.77 1.17
CA GLY A 87 -2.57 -7.50 1.66
C GLY A 87 -3.99 -7.22 1.19
N GLY A 88 -4.31 -7.57 -0.06
CA GLY A 88 -5.65 -7.40 -0.63
C GLY A 88 -6.64 -8.33 0.07
N GLN A 89 -6.22 -9.57 0.34
CA GLN A 89 -7.01 -10.52 1.11
C GLN A 89 -7.25 -10.03 2.55
N SER A 90 -6.23 -9.49 3.22
CA SER A 90 -6.41 -8.89 4.56
C SER A 90 -7.38 -7.71 4.55
N LEU A 91 -7.30 -6.84 3.54
CA LEU A 91 -8.23 -5.73 3.38
C LEU A 91 -9.66 -6.20 3.08
N TYR A 92 -9.83 -7.24 2.26
CA TYR A 92 -11.13 -7.85 1.99
C TYR A 92 -11.81 -8.33 3.28
N TRP A 93 -11.10 -9.13 4.08
CA TRP A 93 -11.65 -9.65 5.34
C TRP A 93 -11.96 -8.51 6.33
N TRP A 94 -11.06 -7.54 6.44
CA TRP A 94 -11.31 -6.36 7.28
C TRP A 94 -12.54 -5.57 6.82
N CYS A 95 -12.69 -5.35 5.51
CA CYS A 95 -13.86 -4.68 4.93
C CYS A 95 -15.15 -5.43 5.23
N GLN A 96 -15.14 -6.76 5.10
CA GLN A 96 -16.28 -7.62 5.42
C GLN A 96 -16.65 -7.54 6.90
N GLU A 97 -15.67 -7.67 7.80
CA GLU A 97 -15.87 -7.59 9.26
C GLU A 97 -16.40 -6.22 9.70
N ASN A 98 -15.94 -5.14 9.07
CA ASN A 98 -16.28 -3.76 9.44
C ASN A 98 -17.43 -3.16 8.61
N GLN A 99 -18.03 -3.94 7.70
CA GLN A 99 -19.10 -3.50 6.79
C GLN A 99 -18.70 -2.26 5.97
N VAL A 100 -17.44 -2.19 5.55
CA VAL A 100 -16.91 -1.12 4.70
C VAL A 100 -16.85 -1.62 3.25
N ASN A 101 -17.45 -0.89 2.32
CA ASN A 101 -17.27 -1.18 0.89
C ASN A 101 -15.85 -0.79 0.46
N PRO A 102 -15.06 -1.69 -0.17
CA PRO A 102 -13.70 -1.38 -0.63
C PRO A 102 -13.60 -0.13 -1.52
N LYS A 103 -14.66 0.21 -2.27
CA LYS A 103 -14.73 1.44 -3.09
C LYS A 103 -14.62 2.73 -2.26
N ASN A 104 -14.90 2.66 -0.96
CA ASN A 104 -14.87 3.81 -0.05
C ASN A 104 -13.51 4.02 0.61
N LEU A 105 -12.58 3.09 0.43
CA LEU A 105 -11.21 3.26 0.90
C LEU A 105 -10.43 4.17 -0.06
N TYR A 106 -9.30 4.66 0.43
CA TYR A 106 -8.39 5.50 -0.32
C TYR A 106 -7.07 4.77 -0.55
N LEU A 107 -6.51 4.94 -1.74
CA LEU A 107 -5.23 4.39 -2.16
C LEU A 107 -4.36 5.53 -2.69
N GLY A 108 -3.12 5.61 -2.24
CA GLY A 108 -2.12 6.49 -2.83
C GLY A 108 -0.76 5.83 -2.79
N TRP A 109 0.18 6.40 -3.53
CA TRP A 109 1.50 5.81 -3.74
C TRP A 109 2.59 6.87 -3.69
N ALA A 110 3.82 6.41 -3.50
CA ALA A 110 5.00 7.21 -3.75
C ALA A 110 5.96 6.48 -4.65
N ASP A 111 6.58 7.22 -5.56
CA ASP A 111 7.76 6.75 -6.27
C ASP A 111 9.04 7.09 -5.50
N PHE A 112 10.14 6.52 -5.96
CA PHE A 112 11.48 6.83 -5.47
C PHE A 112 12.51 6.50 -6.55
N SER A 113 13.69 7.11 -6.44
CA SER A 113 14.79 6.92 -7.38
C SER A 113 15.07 5.43 -7.65
N SER A 114 15.36 5.09 -8.91
CA SER A 114 15.65 3.72 -9.35
C SER A 114 16.87 3.10 -8.66
N SER A 115 17.78 3.92 -8.13
CA SER A 115 18.92 3.46 -7.33
C SER A 115 18.56 3.14 -5.87
N SER A 116 17.36 3.49 -5.43
CA SER A 116 16.91 3.26 -4.06
C SER A 116 16.31 1.87 -3.88
N CYS A 117 16.50 1.30 -2.69
CA CYS A 117 16.05 -0.05 -2.38
C CYS A 117 14.57 -0.09 -1.99
N SER A 118 13.76 -0.90 -2.68
CA SER A 118 12.32 -1.04 -2.42
C SER A 118 12.02 -1.51 -0.99
N ARG A 119 12.85 -2.39 -0.42
CA ARG A 119 12.69 -2.81 0.99
C ARG A 119 13.02 -1.70 1.97
N CYS A 120 13.97 -0.83 1.65
CA CYS A 120 14.23 0.36 2.47
C CYS A 120 13.07 1.36 2.38
N ALA A 121 12.41 1.49 1.22
CA ALA A 121 11.22 2.33 1.04
C ALA A 121 10.05 1.84 1.88
N GLU A 122 9.79 0.53 1.85
CA GLU A 122 8.76 -0.07 2.71
C GLU A 122 9.06 0.11 4.20
N ILE A 123 10.33 -0.02 4.64
CA ILE A 123 10.74 0.26 6.02
C ILE A 123 10.56 1.75 6.38
N PHE A 124 10.86 2.65 5.45
CA PHE A 124 10.66 4.08 5.64
C PHE A 124 9.18 4.39 5.88
N VAL A 125 8.29 3.86 5.03
CA VAL A 125 6.84 3.98 5.21
C VAL A 125 6.39 3.35 6.53
N ALA A 126 6.90 2.17 6.89
CA ALA A 126 6.56 1.53 8.15
C ALA A 126 6.89 2.41 9.36
N ASN A 127 8.08 3.01 9.41
CA ASN A 127 8.50 3.92 10.48
C ASN A 127 7.71 5.24 10.48
N MET A 128 7.24 5.69 9.31
CA MET A 128 6.41 6.89 9.18
C MET A 128 5.01 6.66 9.75
N LEU A 129 4.40 5.51 9.44
CA LEU A 129 3.04 5.18 9.88
C LEU A 129 2.98 4.62 11.31
N VAL A 130 4.06 3.95 11.75
CA VAL A 130 4.21 3.42 13.11
C VAL A 130 5.60 3.78 13.63
N PRO A 131 5.72 4.83 14.45
CA PRO A 131 7.02 5.28 14.96
C PRO A 131 7.81 4.18 15.71
N LYS A 132 7.09 3.24 16.32
CA LYS A 132 7.65 2.07 17.01
C LYS A 132 6.84 0.83 16.66
N TRP A 133 7.43 -0.13 15.95
CA TRP A 133 6.70 -1.29 15.44
C TRP A 133 6.03 -2.14 16.54
N LYS A 134 6.59 -2.13 17.75
CA LYS A 134 5.98 -2.78 18.93
C LYS A 134 4.59 -2.23 19.30
N GLU A 135 4.31 -0.98 18.96
CA GLU A 135 3.02 -0.29 19.22
C GLU A 135 2.06 -0.45 18.02
N LYS A 136 2.46 -1.22 16.98
CA LYS A 136 1.62 -1.49 15.80
C LYS A 136 0.28 -2.16 16.18
N GLY A 137 0.24 -2.93 17.27
CA GLY A 137 -0.99 -3.52 17.80
C GLY A 137 -2.05 -2.50 18.23
N ASP A 138 -1.63 -1.28 18.55
CA ASP A 138 -2.50 -0.17 18.93
C ASP A 138 -2.98 0.65 17.70
N THR A 139 -2.58 0.22 16.50
CA THR A 139 -2.96 0.85 15.22
C THR A 139 -3.96 -0.02 14.46
N LYS A 140 -4.56 0.52 13.39
CA LYS A 140 -5.42 -0.25 12.46
C LYS A 140 -4.66 -0.98 11.36
N LEU A 141 -3.33 -1.00 11.40
CA LEU A 141 -2.53 -1.59 10.32
C LEU A 141 -2.67 -3.12 10.27
N LEU A 142 -3.02 -3.61 9.10
CA LEU A 142 -3.23 -5.00 8.75
C LEU A 142 -1.94 -5.71 8.29
N ASN A 143 -0.86 -4.98 8.05
CA ASN A 143 0.46 -5.57 7.77
C ASN A 143 0.82 -6.63 8.82
N LYS A 144 1.39 -7.77 8.43
CA LYS A 144 1.71 -8.85 9.39
C LYS A 144 2.63 -8.35 10.52
N ASN A 145 2.58 -9.00 11.68
CA ASN A 145 3.37 -8.61 12.86
C ASN A 145 4.90 -8.67 12.66
N ARG A 146 5.39 -9.33 11.61
CA ARG A 146 6.81 -9.33 11.25
C ARG A 146 7.15 -8.04 10.49
N PRO A 147 8.00 -7.15 11.05
CA PRO A 147 8.36 -5.91 10.37
C PRO A 147 9.11 -6.20 9.07
N PRO A 148 8.97 -5.35 8.04
CA PRO A 148 9.84 -5.42 6.88
C PRO A 148 11.32 -5.28 7.30
N LYS A 149 12.18 -6.06 6.66
CA LYS A 149 13.63 -6.06 6.85
C LYS A 149 14.32 -6.02 5.49
N CYS A 150 15.36 -5.20 5.38
CA CYS A 150 16.21 -5.12 4.22
C CYS A 150 17.53 -5.82 4.52
N VAL A 151 17.79 -6.96 3.89
CA VAL A 151 19.03 -7.73 4.07
C VAL A 151 20.22 -7.02 3.43
N ILE A 152 20.01 -6.38 2.27
CA ILE A 152 21.06 -5.71 1.48
C ILE A 152 21.72 -4.58 2.28
N HIS A 153 20.91 -3.77 2.97
CA HIS A 153 21.37 -2.60 3.72
C HIS A 153 21.34 -2.79 5.25
N ASN A 154 21.09 -4.01 5.71
CA ASN A 154 20.90 -4.34 7.14
C ASN A 154 19.95 -3.37 7.88
N ALA A 155 18.87 -2.96 7.21
CA ALA A 155 17.90 -2.02 7.76
C ALA A 155 16.65 -2.75 8.26
N SER A 156 16.04 -2.24 9.33
CA SER A 156 14.76 -2.71 9.89
C SER A 156 13.92 -1.54 10.40
N VAL A 157 12.64 -1.80 10.63
CA VAL A 157 11.76 -0.88 11.36
C VAL A 157 12.28 -0.69 12.79
N ARG A 158 12.03 0.51 13.37
CA ARG A 158 12.38 0.89 14.74
C ARG A 158 11.41 0.33 15.77
#